data_AF-A0A347AML1-F1
#
_entry.id   AF-A0A347AML1-F1
#
_cell.length_a   1.000
_cell.length_b   1.000
_cell.length_c   1.000
_cell.angle_alpha   90.00
_cell.angle_beta   90.00
_cell.angle_gamma   90.00
#
_symmetry.space_group_name_H-M   'P 1'
#
loop_
_entity.id
_entity.type
_entity.pdbx_description
1 polymer ?
#
loop_
_entity_poly.entity_id
_entity_poly.type
_entity_poly.pdbx_seq_one_letter_code
_entity_poly.pdbx_strand_id
1 'polypeptide(L)'
;MDLKVKIIDYGFSDSLKRYYVTYQVTGLEGDDLSKLIQRLPDPLTVQGDEIHLNTYFEEGYYPFGTEDSQNRLEDYIAREELEMTAYLLGLLEDD
;
A
#
# COMPACT_ATOMS: atom_id res chain seq x y z
N MET A 1 1.02 13.88 13.42
CA MET A 1 1.22 12.85 12.39
C MET A 1 0.31 13.18 11.22
N ASP A 2 0.84 13.31 10.01
CA ASP A 2 0.06 13.53 8.78
C ASP A 2 0.41 12.40 7.80
N LEU A 3 0.02 11.17 8.18
CA LEU A 3 0.29 9.95 7.44
C LEU A 3 -0.31 10.06 6.04
N LYS A 4 0.54 9.86 5.02
CA LYS A 4 0.13 9.89 3.62
C LYS A 4 0.51 8.60 2.95
N VAL A 5 -0.48 8.01 2.28
CA VAL A 5 -0.28 6.84 1.41
C VAL A 5 -0.57 7.26 -0.02
N LYS A 6 0.34 6.88 -0.92
CA LYS A 6 0.17 7.06 -2.37
C LYS A 6 0.47 5.79 -3.13
N ILE A 7 -0.35 5.46 -4.11
CA ILE A 7 -0.02 4.38 -5.04
C ILE A 7 0.94 4.94 -6.09
N ILE A 8 2.13 4.34 -6.18
CA ILE A 8 3.18 4.79 -7.10
C ILE A 8 3.39 3.83 -8.27
N ASP A 9 2.98 2.56 -8.13
CA ASP A 9 3.00 1.58 -9.20
C ASP A 9 1.96 0.49 -8.94
N TYR A 10 1.45 -0.14 -10.00
CA TYR A 10 0.54 -1.27 -9.92
C TYR A 10 0.49 -2.01 -11.26
N GLY A 11 0.18 -3.30 -11.21
CA GLY A 11 -0.03 -4.08 -12.42
C GLY A 11 0.07 -5.57 -12.21
N PHE A 12 0.45 -6.28 -13.26
CA PHE A 12 0.74 -7.71 -13.21
C PHE A 12 2.24 -7.94 -13.37
N SER A 13 2.84 -8.65 -12.41
CA SER A 13 4.23 -9.07 -12.50
C SER A 13 4.34 -10.39 -13.23
N ASP A 14 4.92 -10.36 -14.43
CA ASP A 14 5.13 -11.56 -15.23
C ASP A 14 6.11 -12.56 -14.60
N SER A 15 7.09 -12.05 -13.84
CA SER A 15 8.08 -12.89 -13.16
C SER A 15 7.50 -13.62 -11.95
N LEU A 16 6.64 -12.94 -11.19
CA LEU A 16 5.99 -13.51 -10.01
C LEU A 16 4.64 -14.17 -10.31
N LYS A 17 4.11 -13.96 -11.52
CA LYS A 17 2.76 -14.38 -11.96
C LYS A 17 1.67 -13.96 -10.98
N ARG A 18 1.74 -12.72 -10.49
CA ARG A 18 0.81 -12.13 -9.52
C ARG A 18 0.55 -10.67 -9.83
N TYR A 19 -0.64 -10.20 -9.45
CA TYR A 19 -0.92 -8.77 -9.46
C TYR A 19 -0.26 -8.09 -8.27
N TYR A 20 0.04 -6.80 -8.40
CA TYR A 20 0.67 -6.03 -7.35
C TYR A 20 0.18 -4.58 -7.31
N VAL A 21 0.31 -3.99 -6.12
CA VAL A 21 0.23 -2.55 -5.88
C VAL A 21 1.41 -2.16 -4.99
N THR A 22 2.12 -1.10 -5.38
CA THR A 22 3.20 -0.50 -4.61
C THR A 22 2.73 0.82 -4.01
N TYR A 23 2.80 0.90 -2.69
CA TYR A 23 2.41 2.06 -1.91
C TYR A 23 3.65 2.78 -1.40
N GLN A 24 3.66 4.10 -1.56
CA GLN A 24 4.56 5.03 -0.90
C GLN A 24 3.89 5.55 0.36
N VAL A 25 4.53 5.35 1.51
CA VAL A 25 4.07 5.81 2.81
C VAL A 25 5.04 6.86 3.34
N THR A 26 4.51 8.03 3.69
CA THR A 26 5.28 9.18 4.20
C THR A 26 4.54 9.85 5.37
N GLY A 27 5.22 10.76 6.07
CA GLY A 27 4.63 11.52 7.18
C GLY A 27 4.68 10.80 8.53
N LEU A 28 5.49 9.75 8.62
CA LEU A 28 5.85 9.04 9.85
C LEU A 28 7.30 9.34 10.21
N GLU A 29 7.58 9.52 11.49
CA GLU A 29 8.93 9.77 12.01
C GLU A 29 9.14 9.00 13.32
N GLY A 30 10.39 8.70 13.66
CA GLY A 30 10.78 8.17 14.97
C GLY A 30 10.13 6.82 15.33
N ASP A 31 9.48 6.77 16.49
CA ASP A 31 8.95 5.54 17.07
C ASP A 31 7.79 4.96 16.23
N ASP A 32 6.93 5.80 15.64
CA ASP A 32 5.80 5.34 14.82
C ASP A 32 6.27 4.66 13.53
N LEU A 33 7.29 5.24 12.87
CA LEU A 33 7.93 4.63 11.70
C LEU A 33 8.54 3.27 12.06
N SER A 34 9.26 3.21 13.19
CA SER A 34 9.90 1.99 13.67
C SER A 34 8.90 0.89 14.00
N LYS A 35 7.79 1.23 14.66
CA LYS A 35 6.69 0.30 14.96
C LYS A 35 6.08 -0.26 13.69
N LEU A 36 5.80 0.61 12.72
CA LEU A 36 5.16 0.19 11.47
C LEU A 36 6.06 -0.76 10.67
N ILE A 37 7.36 -0.45 10.55
CA ILE A 37 8.34 -1.32 9.87
C ILE A 37 8.38 -2.73 10.49
N GLN A 38 8.26 -2.84 11.82
CA GLN A 38 8.28 -4.14 12.51
C GLN A 38 7.00 -4.96 12.32
N ARG A 39 5.87 -4.31 12.00
CA ARG A 39 4.55 -4.94 11.88
C ARG A 39 4.14 -5.20 10.43
N LEU A 40 4.71 -4.46 9.49
CA LEU A 40 4.41 -4.60 8.07
C LEU A 40 4.95 -5.92 7.50
N PRO A 41 4.20 -6.56 6.59
CA PRO A 41 4.67 -7.74 5.90
C PRO A 41 5.73 -7.38 4.84
N ASP A 42 6.67 -8.29 4.61
CA ASP A 42 7.55 -8.25 3.45
C ASP A 42 6.78 -8.53 2.14
N PRO A 43 7.21 -7.97 0.98
CA PRO A 43 8.39 -7.13 0.82
C PRO A 43 8.10 -5.63 1.01
N LEU A 44 8.98 -4.98 1.77
CA LEU A 44 9.04 -3.53 1.89
C LEU A 44 10.48 -3.01 1.72
N THR A 45 10.61 -1.75 1.31
CA THR A 45 11.89 -1.03 1.29
C THR A 45 11.74 0.26 2.08
N VAL A 46 12.75 0.60 2.89
CA VAL A 46 12.79 1.84 3.67
C VAL A 46 13.86 2.75 3.11
N GLN A 47 13.52 4.00 2.82
CA GLN A 47 14.43 5.03 2.30
C GLN A 47 14.29 6.31 3.13
N GLY A 48 15.10 6.44 4.19
CA GLY A 48 14.93 7.53 5.15
C GLY A 48 13.62 7.36 5.93
N ASP A 49 12.74 8.37 5.86
CA ASP A 49 11.44 8.40 6.55
C ASP A 49 10.27 7.96 5.63
N GLU A 50 10.61 7.21 4.58
CA GLU A 50 9.67 6.73 3.57
C GLU A 50 9.70 5.20 3.48
N ILE A 51 8.50 4.60 3.37
CA ILE A 51 8.33 3.16 3.16
C ILE A 51 7.71 2.93 1.77
N HIS A 52 8.33 2.05 1.00
CA HIS A 52 7.73 1.43 -0.19
C HIS A 52 7.23 0.04 0.18
N LEU A 53 5.92 -0.14 0.19
CA LEU A 53 5.27 -1.41 0.50
C LEU A 53 4.74 -2.05 -0.78
N ASN A 54 5.10 -3.31 -1.04
CA ASN A 54 4.57 -4.07 -2.16
C ASN A 54 3.57 -5.12 -1.68
N THR A 55 2.31 -4.95 -2.07
CA THR A 55 1.26 -5.94 -1.81
C THR A 55 0.98 -6.74 -3.07
N TYR A 56 0.88 -8.06 -2.94
CA TYR A 56 0.55 -8.96 -4.05
C TYR A 56 -0.85 -9.52 -3.91
N PHE A 57 -1.54 -9.65 -5.04
CA PHE A 57 -2.94 -10.07 -5.11
C PHE A 57 -3.09 -11.26 -6.05
N GLU A 58 -3.99 -12.17 -5.70
CA GLU A 58 -4.60 -13.07 -6.67
C GLU A 58 -5.59 -12.27 -7.54
N GLU A 59 -5.87 -12.75 -8.74
CA GLU A 59 -6.70 -12.07 -9.73
C GLU A 59 -8.06 -11.59 -9.18
N GLY A 60 -8.73 -12.44 -8.40
CA GLY A 60 -10.05 -12.12 -7.83
C GLY A 60 -10.04 -11.04 -6.74
N TYR A 61 -8.87 -10.68 -6.22
CA TYR A 61 -8.71 -9.68 -5.16
C TYR A 61 -7.96 -8.43 -5.63
N TYR A 62 -7.53 -8.38 -6.89
CA TYR A 62 -6.81 -7.23 -7.42
C TYR A 62 -7.75 -6.03 -7.58
N PRO A 63 -7.49 -4.88 -6.92
CA PRO A 63 -8.42 -3.75 -6.89
C PRO A 63 -8.68 -3.14 -8.27
N PHE A 64 -7.76 -3.33 -9.22
CA PHE A 64 -7.84 -2.76 -10.57
C PHE A 64 -8.11 -3.82 -11.65
N GLY A 65 -8.59 -5.01 -11.29
CA GLY A 65 -8.78 -6.13 -12.22
C GLY A 65 -10.08 -6.09 -13.03
N THR A 66 -11.03 -5.21 -12.69
CA THR A 66 -12.38 -5.21 -13.27
C THR A 66 -12.59 -4.11 -14.30
N GLU A 67 -13.52 -4.32 -15.24
CA GLU A 67 -13.87 -3.29 -16.24
C GLU A 67 -14.35 -1.98 -15.58
N ASP A 68 -15.11 -2.07 -14.48
CA ASP A 68 -15.54 -0.88 -13.72
C ASP A 68 -14.34 -0.11 -13.16
N SER A 69 -13.39 -0.83 -12.54
CA SER A 69 -12.17 -0.21 -12.01
C SER A 69 -11.32 0.45 -13.09
N GLN A 70 -11.32 -0.08 -14.31
CA GLN A 70 -10.60 0.54 -15.43
C GLN A 70 -11.28 1.82 -15.93
N ASN A 71 -12.62 1.86 -15.94
CA ASN A 71 -13.37 3.06 -16.33
C ASN A 71 -13.33 4.18 -15.27
N ARG A 72 -13.07 3.83 -14.00
CA ARG A 72 -13.07 4.74 -12.85
C ARG A 72 -11.79 4.62 -12.03
N LEU A 73 -10.67 4.50 -12.72
CA LEU A 73 -9.38 4.17 -12.10
C LEU A 73 -8.96 5.12 -10.98
N GLU A 74 -9.20 6.42 -11.16
CA GLU A 74 -8.88 7.43 -10.14
C GLU A 74 -9.68 7.24 -8.84
N ASP A 75 -10.97 6.88 -8.93
CA ASP A 75 -11.79 6.59 -7.76
C ASP A 75 -11.27 5.36 -7.01
N TYR A 76 -10.86 4.33 -7.76
CA TYR A 76 -10.35 3.10 -7.19
C TYR A 76 -8.97 3.30 -6.56
N ILE A 77 -8.08 4.09 -7.18
CA ILE A 77 -6.81 4.49 -6.58
C ILE A 77 -7.06 5.26 -5.28
N ALA A 78 -7.93 6.27 -5.29
CA ALA A 78 -8.23 7.05 -4.10
C ALA A 78 -8.82 6.19 -2.97
N ARG A 79 -9.70 5.25 -3.32
CA ARG A 79 -10.27 4.30 -2.37
C ARG A 79 -9.20 3.37 -1.78
N GLU A 80 -8.33 2.82 -2.62
CA GLU A 80 -7.26 1.91 -2.19
C GLU A 80 -6.23 2.64 -1.30
N GLU A 81 -5.90 3.90 -1.60
CA GLU A 81 -5.06 4.75 -0.73
C GLU A 81 -5.71 4.98 0.65
N LEU A 82 -7.04 5.19 0.70
CA LEU A 82 -7.78 5.34 1.95
C LEU A 82 -7.83 4.03 2.74
N GLU A 83 -8.09 2.89 2.08
CA GLU A 83 -8.12 1.58 2.70
C GLU A 83 -6.75 1.22 3.30
N MET A 84 -5.66 1.44 2.55
CA MET A 84 -4.31 1.25 3.05
C MET A 84 -3.99 2.20 4.21
N THR A 85 -4.36 3.47 4.13
CA THR A 85 -4.18 4.43 5.24
C THR A 85 -4.87 3.92 6.51
N ALA A 86 -6.11 3.45 6.42
CA ALA A 86 -6.85 2.90 7.55
C ALA A 86 -6.19 1.64 8.13
N TYR A 87 -5.69 0.74 7.26
CA TYR A 87 -4.94 -0.44 7.67
C TYR A 87 -3.68 -0.06 8.47
N LEU A 88 -2.87 0.88 7.97
CA LEU A 88 -1.64 1.31 8.63
C LEU A 88 -1.91 2.02 9.97
N LEU A 89 -2.98 2.82 10.05
CA LEU A 89 -3.39 3.43 11.31
C LEU A 89 -3.80 2.36 12.33
N GLY A 90 -4.56 1.35 11.92
CA GLY A 90 -4.90 0.22 12.79
C GLY A 90 -3.65 -0.51 13.31
N LEU A 91 -2.65 -0.71 12.44
CA LEU A 91 -1.36 -1.27 12.86
C LEU A 91 -0.57 -0.39 13.82
N LEU A 92 -0.82 0.91 13.90
CA LEU A 92 -0.16 1.81 14.87
C LEU A 92 -0.92 1.86 16.21
N GLU A 93 -2.24 1.69 16.17
CA GLU A 93 -3.13 1.76 17.33
C GLU A 93 -3.20 0.44 18.13
N ASP A 94 -2.95 -0.71 17.50
CA ASP A 94 -2.85 -2.00 18.22
C ASP A 94 -1.62 -1.98 19.16
N ASP A 95 -1.80 -1.95 20.49
CA ASP A 95 -0.71 -2.02 21.48
C ASP A 95 -0.11 -3.43 21.59
#